data_AF-A0A183HWT0-F1
#
_entry.id   AF-A0A183HWT0-F1
#
_cell.length_a   1.000
_cell.length_b   1.000
_cell.length_c   1.000
_cell.angle_alpha   90.00
_cell.angle_beta   90.00
_cell.angle_gamma   90.00
#
_symmetry.space_group_name_H-M   'P 1'
#
loop_
_entity.id
_entity.type
_entity.pdbx_description
1 polymer ?
#
loop_
_entity_poly.entity_id
_entity_poly.type
_entity_poly.pdbx_seq_one_letter_code
_entity_poly.pdbx_strand_id
1 'polypeptide(L)'
;MALPWECFMMRTPISLTLFLNAASIPSIVIERTIATYFSSKYEKFGKIVAVVLVIAQSATGIGSIVFMASDFKFDSEKVVYCSTANAKNATKSAIVLGFYMTIDFISVVTFPILFFINKVILIRYFLIF
;
A
#
# COMPACT_ATOMS: atom_id res chain seq x y z
N MET A 1 -28.37 -12.69 -8.56
CA MET A 1 -27.50 -13.86 -8.78
C MET A 1 -26.57 -13.53 -9.93
N ALA A 2 -25.26 -13.60 -9.70
CA ALA A 2 -24.24 -13.27 -10.71
C ALA A 2 -23.32 -14.48 -10.92
N LEU A 3 -22.68 -14.56 -12.08
CA LEU A 3 -21.61 -15.52 -12.30
C LEU A 3 -20.38 -15.12 -11.47
N PRO A 4 -19.57 -16.07 -10.99
CA PRO A 4 -18.34 -15.77 -10.24
C PRO A 4 -17.37 -14.86 -10.99
N TRP A 5 -17.34 -14.92 -12.33
CA TRP A 5 -16.55 -14.04 -13.18
C TRP A 5 -17.01 -12.56 -13.11
N GLU A 6 -18.31 -12.31 -13.18
CA GLU A 6 -18.89 -10.97 -13.07
C GLU A 6 -18.61 -10.35 -11.69
N CYS A 7 -18.74 -11.17 -10.65
CA CYS A 7 -18.37 -10.79 -9.29
C CYS A 7 -16.89 -10.42 -9.17
N PHE A 8 -16.00 -11.21 -9.79
CA PHE A 8 -14.56 -10.95 -9.79
C PHE A 8 -14.24 -9.63 -10.50
N MET A 9 -14.84 -9.38 -11.66
CA MET A 9 -14.64 -8.14 -12.42
C MET A 9 -15.12 -6.90 -11.67
N MET A 10 -16.26 -6.97 -10.95
CA MET A 10 -16.74 -5.85 -10.14
C MET A 10 -15.88 -5.62 -8.89
N ARG A 11 -15.39 -6.69 -8.25
CA ARG A 11 -14.73 -6.61 -6.94
C ARG A 11 -13.21 -6.37 -7.03
N THR A 12 -12.60 -6.71 -8.15
CA THR A 12 -11.18 -6.45 -8.44
C THR A 12 -10.79 -4.97 -8.35
N PRO A 13 -11.47 -4.01 -9.02
CA PRO A 13 -11.09 -2.60 -8.94
C PRO A 13 -11.21 -2.05 -7.51
N ILE A 14 -12.25 -2.43 -6.78
CA ILE A 14 -12.45 -2.01 -5.38
C ILE A 14 -11.31 -2.53 -4.50
N SER A 15 -10.95 -3.81 -4.65
CA SER A 15 -9.86 -4.43 -3.88
C SER A 15 -8.51 -3.83 -4.25
N LEU A 16 -8.30 -3.52 -5.54
CA LEU A 16 -7.09 -2.86 -6.02
C LEU A 16 -6.91 -1.48 -5.43
N THR A 17 -7.96 -0.65 -5.46
CA THR A 17 -7.90 0.69 -4.85
C THR A 17 -7.62 0.60 -3.36
N LEU A 18 -8.21 -0.37 -2.65
CA LEU A 18 -7.95 -0.58 -1.24
C LEU A 18 -6.46 -0.90 -0.97
N PHE A 19 -5.88 -1.85 -1.71
CA PHE A 19 -4.48 -2.24 -1.52
C PHE A 19 -3.50 -1.16 -1.96
N LEU A 20 -3.81 -0.42 -3.04
CA LEU A 20 -3.00 0.71 -3.47
C LEU A 20 -3.03 1.82 -2.42
N ASN A 21 -4.19 2.11 -1.82
CA ASN A 21 -4.29 3.10 -0.74
C ASN A 21 -3.48 2.68 0.48
N ALA A 22 -3.60 1.42 0.91
CA ALA A 22 -2.78 0.91 2.02
C ALA A 22 -1.28 0.98 1.70
N ALA A 23 -0.87 0.56 0.50
CA ALA A 23 0.53 0.65 0.05
C ALA A 23 1.06 2.09 -0.10
N SER A 24 0.19 3.09 -0.26
CA SER A 24 0.59 4.50 -0.42
C SER A 24 1.17 5.08 0.87
N ILE A 25 0.65 4.65 2.02
CA ILE A 25 1.05 5.15 3.34
C ILE A 25 2.55 4.90 3.61
N PRO A 26 3.07 3.65 3.53
CA PRO A 26 4.49 3.41 3.72
C PRO A 26 5.35 4.05 2.63
N SER A 27 4.87 4.15 1.38
CA SER A 27 5.59 4.87 0.32
C SER A 27 5.83 6.34 0.67
N ILE A 28 4.82 7.03 1.20
CA ILE A 28 4.94 8.41 1.66
C ILE A 28 5.93 8.50 2.83
N VAL A 29 5.85 7.58 3.80
CA VAL A 29 6.79 7.56 4.94
C VAL A 29 8.23 7.37 4.46
N ILE A 30 8.47 6.45 3.53
CA ILE A 30 9.80 6.21 2.94
C ILE A 30 10.30 7.45 2.21
N GLU A 31 9.45 8.07 1.37
CA GLU A 31 9.81 9.31 0.66
C GLU A 31 10.22 10.41 1.65
N ARG A 32 9.42 10.64 2.70
CA ARG A 32 9.71 11.62 3.75
C ARG A 32 10.98 11.30 4.53
N THR A 33 11.26 10.02 4.74
CA THR A 33 12.51 9.54 5.36
C THR A 33 13.71 9.89 4.50
N ILE A 34 13.67 9.57 3.22
CA ILE A 34 14.76 9.88 2.29
C ILE A 34 14.94 11.40 2.19
N ALA A 35 13.86 12.17 2.09
CA ALA A 35 13.92 13.63 2.03
C ALA A 35 14.53 14.25 3.29
N THR A 36 14.22 13.72 4.48
CA THR A 36 14.74 14.24 5.76
C THR A 36 16.23 13.92 5.93
N TYR A 37 16.65 12.67 5.64
CA TYR A 37 18.05 12.27 5.82
C TYR A 37 18.99 12.71 4.69
N PHE A 38 18.48 12.84 3.47
CA PHE A 38 19.25 13.20 2.28
C PHE A 38 18.77 14.50 1.62
N SER A 39 18.34 15.49 2.42
CA SER A 39 17.73 16.74 1.93
C SER A 39 18.52 17.41 0.79
N SER A 40 19.85 17.48 0.90
CA SER A 40 20.71 18.12 -0.12
C SER A 40 20.75 17.37 -1.47
N LYS A 41 20.63 16.04 -1.45
CA LYS A 41 20.67 15.20 -2.65
C LYS A 41 19.28 14.91 -3.21
N TYR A 42 18.27 14.95 -2.34
CA TYR A 42 16.87 14.69 -2.68
C TYR A 42 16.35 15.67 -3.73
N GLU A 43 16.73 16.95 -3.66
CA GLU A 43 16.28 17.97 -4.63
C GLU A 43 16.62 17.61 -6.09
N LYS A 44 17.73 16.90 -6.32
CA LYS A 44 18.16 16.46 -7.67
C LYS A 44 17.60 15.10 -8.09
N PHE A 45 17.30 14.21 -7.14
CA PHE A 45 16.91 12.82 -7.41
C PHE A 45 15.46 12.47 -7.02
N GLY A 46 14.70 13.39 -6.41
CA GLY A 46 13.37 13.14 -5.85
C GLY A 46 12.38 12.59 -6.86
N LYS A 47 12.43 13.04 -8.13
CA LYS A 47 11.58 12.51 -9.21
C LYS A 47 11.82 11.01 -9.46
N ILE A 48 13.07 10.56 -9.39
CA ILE A 48 13.41 9.14 -9.60
C ILE A 48 12.90 8.32 -8.42
N VAL A 49 13.07 8.81 -7.19
CA VAL A 49 12.57 8.15 -5.98
C VAL A 49 11.05 7.98 -6.04
N ALA A 50 10.32 9.03 -6.41
CA ALA A 50 8.87 8.97 -6.55
C ALA A 50 8.41 7.93 -7.59
N VAL A 51 9.05 7.89 -8.76
CA VAL A 51 8.73 6.90 -9.81
C VAL A 51 8.96 5.47 -9.32
N VAL A 52 10.08 5.21 -8.65
CA VAL A 52 10.38 3.87 -8.10
C VAL A 52 9.36 3.46 -7.05
N LEU A 53 8.95 4.38 -6.17
CA LEU A 53 7.93 4.12 -5.15
C LEU A 53 6.56 3.83 -5.76
N VAL A 54 6.14 4.55 -6.80
CA VAL A 54 4.88 4.28 -7.52
C VAL A 54 4.90 2.91 -8.19
N ILE A 55 6.02 2.51 -8.80
CA ILE A 55 6.16 1.17 -9.39
C ILE A 55 6.06 0.09 -8.31
N ALA A 56 6.74 0.27 -7.17
CA ALA A 56 6.69 -0.68 -6.05
C ALA A 56 5.28 -0.80 -5.44
N GLN A 57 4.58 0.33 -5.28
CA GLN A 57 3.20 0.39 -4.81
C GLN A 57 2.25 -0.35 -5.77
N SER A 58 2.45 -0.14 -7.07
CA SER A 58 1.63 -0.78 -8.12
C SER A 58 1.88 -2.29 -8.14
N ALA A 59 3.15 -2.72 -8.07
CA ALA A 59 3.52 -4.13 -8.04
C ALA A 59 2.98 -4.86 -6.80
N THR A 60 3.02 -4.22 -5.63
CA THR A 60 2.49 -4.80 -4.38
C THR A 60 0.96 -4.89 -4.39
N GLY A 61 0.26 -3.86 -4.89
CA GLY A 61 -1.20 -3.88 -5.02
C GLY A 61 -1.68 -4.95 -6.00
N ILE A 62 -1.10 -5.00 -7.20
CA ILE A 62 -1.44 -6.01 -8.23
C ILE A 62 -1.06 -7.42 -7.74
N GLY A 63 0.14 -7.58 -7.18
CA GLY A 63 0.61 -8.85 -6.65
C GLY A 63 -0.30 -9.42 -5.56
N SER A 64 -0.82 -8.56 -4.68
CA SER A 64 -1.78 -8.96 -3.64
C SER A 64 -3.08 -9.53 -4.22
N ILE A 65 -3.61 -8.91 -5.28
CA ILE A 65 -4.82 -9.42 -5.96
C ILE A 65 -4.53 -10.76 -6.64
N VAL A 66 -3.43 -10.86 -7.38
CA VAL A 66 -3.06 -12.11 -8.07
C VAL A 66 -2.87 -13.24 -7.07
N PHE A 67 -2.23 -12.96 -5.93
CA PHE A 67 -2.06 -13.93 -4.85
C PHE A 67 -3.41 -14.41 -4.29
N MET A 68 -4.34 -13.49 -4.04
CA MET A 68 -5.68 -13.83 -3.57
C MET A 68 -6.55 -14.53 -4.64
N ALA A 69 -6.32 -14.22 -5.91
CA ALA A 69 -7.04 -14.76 -7.06
C ALA A 69 -6.56 -16.16 -7.47
N SER A 70 -5.35 -16.56 -7.07
CA SER A 70 -4.69 -17.80 -7.53
C SER A 70 -5.50 -19.10 -7.34
N ASP A 71 -6.39 -19.18 -6.36
CA ASP A 71 -7.23 -20.37 -6.10
C ASP A 71 -8.69 -20.21 -6.55
N PHE A 72 -9.05 -19.11 -7.21
CA PHE A 72 -10.43 -18.90 -7.64
C PHE A 72 -10.78 -19.86 -8.77
N LYS A 73 -11.75 -20.74 -8.51
CA LYS A 73 -12.44 -21.50 -9.55
C LYS A 73 -13.60 -20.66 -10.08
N PHE A 74 -13.56 -20.36 -11.36
CA PHE A 74 -14.69 -19.76 -12.07
C PHE A 74 -15.72 -20.85 -12.40
N ASP A 75 -16.40 -21.34 -11.37
CA ASP A 75 -17.50 -22.29 -11.56
C ASP A 75 -18.69 -21.59 -12.23
N SER A 76 -19.49 -22.33 -12.99
CA SER A 76 -20.69 -21.80 -13.65
C SER A 76 -21.89 -21.63 -12.72
N GLU A 77 -21.75 -22.05 -11.46
CA GLU A 77 -22.80 -21.93 -10.46
C GLU A 77 -22.96 -20.48 -10.00
N LYS A 78 -24.20 -19.97 -10.05
CA LYS A 78 -24.47 -18.57 -9.74
C LYS A 78 -24.35 -18.34 -8.24
N VAL A 79 -23.58 -17.33 -7.86
CA VAL A 79 -23.43 -16.94 -6.46
C VAL A 79 -24.46 -15.86 -6.07
N VAL A 80 -24.98 -15.96 -4.85
CA VAL A 80 -25.92 -14.98 -4.27
C VAL A 80 -25.17 -13.74 -3.77
N TYR A 81 -23.94 -13.93 -3.27
CA TYR A 81 -23.11 -12.86 -2.75
C TYR A 81 -21.71 -12.89 -3.35
N CYS A 82 -21.24 -11.76 -3.87
CA CYS A 82 -19.89 -11.60 -4.39
C CYS A 82 -18.91 -11.34 -3.23
N SER A 83 -18.40 -12.36 -2.54
CA SER A 83 -17.38 -12.21 -1.49
C SER A 83 -15.95 -12.31 -2.03
N THR A 84 -15.03 -11.43 -1.59
CA THR A 84 -13.57 -11.58 -1.84
C THR A 84 -13.01 -12.73 -1.02
N ALA A 85 -13.55 -12.96 0.18
CA ALA A 85 -13.07 -13.99 1.11
C ALA A 85 -14.06 -15.14 1.19
N ASN A 86 -13.57 -16.35 0.95
CA ASN A 86 -14.26 -17.62 1.18
C ASN A 86 -13.39 -18.49 2.09
N ALA A 87 -13.91 -19.55 2.70
CA ALA A 87 -13.18 -20.42 3.63
C ALA A 87 -11.83 -20.91 3.07
N LYS A 88 -11.75 -21.14 1.74
CA LYS A 88 -10.52 -21.54 1.04
C LYS A 88 -9.46 -20.43 0.97
N ASN A 89 -9.89 -19.18 0.84
CA ASN A 89 -8.99 -18.03 0.62
C ASN A 89 -8.88 -17.13 1.87
N ALA A 90 -9.51 -17.52 2.98
CA ALA A 90 -9.56 -16.76 4.23
C ALA A 90 -8.16 -16.56 4.81
N THR A 91 -7.31 -17.59 4.80
CA THR A 91 -5.92 -17.53 5.26
C THR A 91 -5.07 -16.59 4.40
N LYS A 92 -5.16 -16.69 3.07
CA LYS A 92 -4.48 -15.78 2.13
C LYS A 92 -4.92 -14.33 2.33
N SER A 93 -6.23 -14.12 2.51
CA SER A 93 -6.81 -12.79 2.79
C SER A 93 -6.29 -12.23 4.10
N ALA A 94 -6.23 -13.04 5.16
CA ALA A 94 -5.72 -12.65 6.47
C ALA A 94 -4.23 -12.30 6.42
N ILE A 95 -3.42 -13.04 5.66
CA ILE A 95 -1.99 -12.75 5.47
C ILE A 95 -1.81 -11.39 4.78
N VAL A 96 -2.52 -11.14 3.68
CA VAL A 96 -2.42 -9.86 2.93
C VAL A 96 -2.88 -8.69 3.79
N LEU A 97 -4.05 -8.80 4.43
CA LEU A 97 -4.58 -7.74 5.29
C LEU A 97 -3.69 -7.52 6.53
N GLY A 98 -3.18 -8.59 7.13
CA GLY A 98 -2.26 -8.51 8.27
C GLY A 98 -0.93 -7.86 7.90
N PHE A 99 -0.41 -8.16 6.71
CA PHE A 99 0.77 -7.48 6.17
C PHE A 99 0.51 -5.97 6.09
N TYR A 100 -0.54 -5.53 5.39
CA TYR A 100 -0.90 -4.11 5.25
C TYR A 100 -1.13 -3.41 6.60
N MET A 101 -1.87 -4.03 7.52
CA MET A 101 -2.05 -3.46 8.87
C MET A 101 -0.73 -3.26 9.61
N THR A 102 0.22 -4.18 9.47
CA THR A 102 1.51 -4.10 10.17
C THR A 102 2.35 -2.95 9.62
N ILE A 103 2.46 -2.82 8.28
CA ILE A 103 3.19 -1.71 7.66
C ILE A 103 2.52 -0.36 7.93
N ASP A 104 1.19 -0.30 7.94
CA ASP A 104 0.46 0.93 8.26
C ASP A 104 0.67 1.34 9.72
N PHE A 105 0.64 0.38 10.65
CA PHE A 105 0.94 0.66 12.06
C PHE A 105 2.35 1.23 12.24
N ILE A 106 3.36 0.60 11.63
CA ILE A 106 4.74 1.09 11.66
C ILE A 106 4.81 2.50 11.05
N SER A 107 4.12 2.72 9.93
CA SER A 107 4.09 4.01 9.23
C SER A 107 3.47 5.12 10.09
N VAL A 108 2.36 4.83 10.77
CA VAL A 108 1.68 5.77 11.68
C VAL A 108 2.56 6.15 12.87
N VAL A 109 3.37 5.23 13.39
CA VAL A 109 4.33 5.53 14.48
C VAL A 109 5.54 6.31 13.96
N THR A 110 6.01 5.98 12.76
CA THR A 110 7.24 6.56 12.18
C THR A 110 7.01 7.99 11.69
N PHE A 111 5.86 8.27 11.08
CA PHE A 111 5.54 9.60 10.55
C PHE A 111 5.65 10.76 11.56
N PRO A 112 5.08 10.72 12.78
CA PRO A 112 5.23 11.78 13.77
C PRO A 112 6.67 11.93 14.23
N ILE A 113 7.43 10.84 14.37
CA ILE A 113 8.86 10.89 14.72
C ILE A 113 9.63 11.69 13.66
N LEU A 114 9.40 11.41 12.38
CA LEU A 114 10.01 12.18 11.29
C LEU A 114 9.60 13.65 11.31
N PHE A 115 8.34 13.94 11.60
CA PHE A 115 7.86 15.31 11.71
C PHE A 115 8.61 16.08 12.82
N PHE A 116 8.82 15.45 13.98
CA PHE A 116 9.62 16.05 15.06
C PHE A 116 11.08 16.27 14.66
N ILE A 117 11.72 15.28 14.03
CA ILE A 117 13.11 15.41 13.57
C ILE A 117 13.25 16.58 12.59
N ASN A 118 12.37 16.63 11.58
CA ASN A 118 12.40 17.68 10.58
C ASN A 118 12.17 19.07 11.21
N LYS A 119 11.26 19.18 12.19
CA LYS A 119 11.03 20.42 12.94
C LYS A 119 12.28 20.87 13.71
N VAL A 120 13.01 19.94 14.34
CA VAL A 120 14.26 20.25 15.06
C VAL A 120 15.37 20.69 14.11
N ILE A 121 15.50 20.04 12.95
CA ILE A 121 16.47 20.42 11.91
C ILE A 121 16.17 21.83 11.40
N LEU A 122 14.91 22.15 11.11
CA LEU A 122 14.48 23.48 10.68
C LEU A 122 14.81 24.56 11.71
N ILE A 123 14.50 24.31 12.99
CA ILE A 123 14.81 25.23 14.10
C ILE A 123 16.33 25.45 14.22
N ARG A 124 17.14 24.40 14.11
CA ARG A 124 18.61 24.55 14.13
C ARG A 124 19.13 25.38 12.96
N TYR A 125 18.63 25.18 11.75
CA TYR A 125 19.02 25.98 10.59
C TYR A 125 18.65 27.47 10.77
N PHE A 126 17.51 27.76 11.38
CA PHE A 126 17.04 29.12 11.61
C PHE A 126 17.73 29.83 12.79
N LEU A 127 18.31 29.08 13.74
CA LEU A 127 19.07 29.64 14.88
C LEU A 127 20.56 29.86 14.59
N ILE A 128 21.06 29.33 13.47
CA ILE A 128 22.47 29.46 13.05
C ILE A 128 22.66 30.66 12.08
N PHE A 129 21.57 31.27 11.61
CA PHE A 129 21.54 32.50 10.84
C PHE A 129 20.95 33.64 11.68
#